data_AF-A0A6A6BZE1-F1
#
_entry.id   AF-A0A6A6BZE1-F1
#
_cell.length_a   1.000
_cell.length_b   1.000
_cell.length_c   1.000
_cell.angle_alpha   90.00
_cell.angle_beta   90.00
_cell.angle_gamma   90.00
#
_symmetry.space_group_name_H-M   'P 1'
#
loop_
_entity.id
_entity.type
_entity.pdbx_description
1 polymer ?
#
loop_
_entity_poly.entity_id
_entity_poly.type
_entity_poly.pdbx_seq_one_letter_code
_entity_poly.pdbx_strand_id
1 'polypeptide(L)'
;MPKANSIFWYIMAHDTPALFAHDNDHDDVRDTSEALDLSDISDPITVVDVQAEPQHVLVRASLKEEISTLTGPYQVSGKRPPFSTAEMVVMAIICGNEASYTIASSRRSIITTYPYYRDKVLKELLVNWECEFSDFRPVELVPELVDTFHRHDVPLVRYEDPSERDVQYLDDAEFTVTPQAARIFLESRLCDSRQGVFPFFKLPAELRNSIYEMVLRFHPSGIVINSNTCSAELRQHPEDEDSYVEEEGVVPRDCDIGNTNVIALLQVCKQAYAEAAPILYGQNKFTFAHEGLLCLNDMISARQSPATQHLEYVELFLRPFKVEARVFERAAQMLASGKRLKFLALDMRDRDWLEMSKVRRLDHYGRKSKFTKAGQIPGFRHLVEAAANAETFELKGGDESTRLKALFDAEIEKIEAGRGQKAPKKRAKKLKGKATSKSAVTVVDD
;
A
#
# COMPACT_ATOMS: atom_id res chain seq x y z
N MET A 1 13.32 2.56 29.78
CA MET A 1 12.90 3.03 28.45
C MET A 1 12.38 1.83 27.67
N PRO A 2 11.08 1.75 27.34
CA PRO A 2 10.57 0.66 26.52
C PRO A 2 11.18 0.80 25.12
N LYS A 3 11.70 -0.31 24.58
CA LYS A 3 12.24 -0.37 23.22
C LYS A 3 11.13 0.06 22.26
N ALA A 4 11.45 0.89 21.28
CA ALA A 4 10.55 1.17 20.16
C ALA A 4 10.21 -0.19 19.51
N ASN A 5 9.03 -0.72 19.85
CA ASN A 5 8.52 -1.92 19.23
C ASN A 5 8.24 -1.55 17.78
N SER A 6 8.85 -2.29 16.86
CA SER A 6 8.72 -2.08 15.42
C SER A 6 7.24 -1.93 15.07
N ILE A 7 6.92 -0.85 14.37
CA ILE A 7 5.60 -0.58 13.76
C ILE A 7 5.09 -1.82 12.99
N PHE A 8 6.00 -2.57 12.39
CA PHE A 8 5.70 -3.83 11.72
C PHE A 8 5.16 -4.92 12.67
N TRP A 9 5.65 -4.97 13.91
CA TRP A 9 5.12 -5.85 14.95
C TRP A 9 3.68 -5.48 15.32
N TYR A 10 3.31 -4.19 15.28
CA TYR A 10 1.93 -3.74 15.51
C TYR A 10 1.00 -4.14 14.34
N ILE A 11 1.51 -4.05 13.11
CA ILE A 11 0.81 -4.50 11.89
C ILE A 11 0.52 -6.01 11.95
N MET A 12 1.47 -6.83 12.40
CA MET A 12 1.40 -8.29 12.27
C MET A 12 0.95 -9.04 13.54
N ALA A 13 1.21 -8.54 14.74
CA ALA A 13 0.87 -9.26 15.98
C ALA A 13 -0.59 -9.13 16.39
N HIS A 14 -1.26 -8.07 15.94
CA HIS A 14 -2.71 -7.89 16.11
C HIS A 14 -3.54 -8.56 15.02
N ASP A 15 -2.89 -9.28 14.10
CA ASP A 15 -3.51 -10.07 13.01
C ASP A 15 -4.07 -11.42 13.48
N THR A 16 -4.01 -11.68 14.79
CA THR A 16 -4.75 -12.78 15.42
C THR A 16 -6.07 -12.23 15.96
N PRO A 17 -7.23 -12.64 15.42
CA PRO A 17 -8.50 -12.28 16.05
C PRO A 17 -8.45 -12.82 17.46
N ALA A 18 -8.43 -11.93 18.45
CA ALA A 18 -8.60 -12.31 19.84
C ALA A 18 -9.81 -13.25 19.92
N LEU A 19 -9.59 -14.43 20.49
CA LEU A 19 -10.61 -15.44 20.77
C LEU A 19 -11.67 -14.82 21.71
N PHE A 20 -12.57 -14.02 21.16
CA PHE A 20 -13.83 -13.68 21.78
C PHE A 20 -14.74 -14.89 21.59
N ALA A 21 -14.50 -15.92 22.39
CA ALA A 21 -15.49 -16.95 22.67
C ALA A 21 -16.53 -16.31 23.59
N HIS A 22 -17.60 -15.79 22.99
CA HIS A 22 -18.87 -15.63 23.69
C HIS A 22 -19.82 -16.66 23.12
N ASP A 23 -20.19 -17.60 23.99
CA ASP A 23 -21.39 -18.41 23.88
C ASP A 23 -22.55 -17.51 23.46
N ASN A 24 -23.23 -17.88 22.37
CA ASN A 24 -24.61 -17.49 22.18
C ASN A 24 -25.36 -18.66 21.58
N ASP A 25 -26.40 -19.00 22.32
CA ASP A 25 -27.29 -20.12 22.15
C ASP A 25 -28.02 -20.12 20.80
N HIS A 26 -28.40 -21.34 20.45
CA HIS A 26 -29.38 -21.71 19.44
C HIS A 26 -30.60 -20.79 19.41
N ASP A 27 -30.95 -20.30 18.22
CA ASP A 27 -32.33 -20.03 17.87
C ASP A 27 -32.61 -20.39 16.40
N ASP A 28 -33.79 -20.99 16.22
CA ASP A 28 -34.34 -21.63 15.02
C ASP A 28 -34.43 -20.70 13.79
N VAL A 29 -33.91 -21.16 12.66
CA VAL A 29 -34.15 -20.55 11.34
C VAL A 29 -35.17 -21.37 10.57
N ARG A 30 -36.33 -20.77 10.32
CA ARG A 30 -37.36 -21.26 9.41
C ARG A 30 -36.96 -21.02 7.95
N ASP A 31 -37.03 -22.09 7.17
CA ASP A 31 -37.02 -22.09 5.70
C ASP A 31 -38.17 -21.25 5.13
N THR A 32 -37.83 -20.25 4.32
CA THR A 32 -38.74 -19.69 3.32
C THR A 32 -37.96 -19.50 2.01
N SER A 33 -38.24 -20.39 1.05
CA SER A 33 -37.76 -20.29 -0.33
C SER A 33 -38.87 -19.68 -1.18
N GLU A 34 -38.74 -18.39 -1.50
CA GLU A 34 -39.47 -17.77 -2.60
C GLU A 34 -38.48 -17.49 -3.73
N ALA A 35 -38.65 -18.20 -4.84
CA ALA A 35 -37.95 -17.98 -6.08
C ALA A 35 -38.57 -16.77 -6.79
N LEU A 36 -37.77 -15.73 -7.01
CA LEU A 36 -38.13 -14.60 -7.87
C LEU A 36 -37.63 -14.86 -9.28
N ASP A 37 -38.59 -14.86 -10.21
CA ASP A 37 -38.43 -15.03 -11.65
C ASP A 37 -37.89 -13.72 -12.26
N LEU A 38 -36.74 -13.80 -12.94
CA LEU A 38 -36.00 -12.67 -13.53
C LEU A 38 -35.87 -12.82 -15.05
N SER A 39 -36.98 -13.03 -15.73
CA SER A 39 -37.05 -12.96 -17.19
C SER A 39 -37.98 -11.85 -17.63
N ASP A 40 -37.49 -10.60 -17.71
CA ASP A 40 -38.01 -9.57 -18.63
C ASP A 40 -37.31 -8.22 -18.42
N ILE A 41 -36.06 -8.08 -18.87
CA ILE A 41 -35.51 -6.76 -19.25
C ILE A 41 -34.51 -6.96 -20.40
N SER A 42 -34.98 -6.82 -21.64
CA SER A 42 -34.09 -6.68 -22.81
C SER A 42 -34.64 -5.62 -23.76
N ASP A 43 -34.37 -4.35 -23.45
CA ASP A 43 -34.48 -3.27 -24.42
C ASP A 43 -33.06 -2.79 -24.82
N PRO A 44 -32.78 -2.63 -26.12
CA PRO A 44 -31.48 -2.17 -26.59
C PRO A 44 -31.28 -0.68 -26.27
N ILE A 45 -30.22 -0.39 -25.53
CA ILE A 45 -29.79 0.98 -25.22
C ILE A 45 -29.25 1.63 -26.50
N THR A 46 -30.00 2.59 -27.02
CA THR A 46 -29.57 3.48 -28.11
C THR A 46 -28.56 4.47 -27.55
N VAL A 47 -27.28 4.31 -27.90
CA VAL A 47 -26.20 5.25 -27.54
C VAL A 47 -26.35 6.50 -28.41
N VAL A 48 -26.87 7.57 -27.82
CA VAL A 48 -26.92 8.89 -28.45
C VAL A 48 -25.64 9.62 -28.08
N ASP A 49 -24.87 10.01 -29.10
CA ASP A 49 -23.64 10.79 -28.98
C ASP A 49 -24.01 12.24 -28.60
N VAL A 50 -23.94 12.54 -27.30
CA VAL A 50 -24.23 13.86 -26.73
C VAL A 50 -22.91 14.60 -26.56
N GLN A 51 -22.70 15.65 -27.37
CA GLN A 51 -21.63 16.62 -27.16
C GLN A 51 -21.73 17.22 -25.75
N ALA A 52 -20.79 16.86 -24.89
CA ALA A 52 -20.77 17.21 -23.48
C ALA A 52 -20.01 18.53 -23.22
N GLU A 53 -20.69 19.67 -23.32
CA GLU A 53 -20.49 20.87 -22.48
C GLU A 53 -21.79 21.70 -22.50
N PRO A 54 -22.41 22.05 -21.35
CA PRO A 54 -21.88 23.02 -20.38
C PRO A 54 -22.29 22.73 -18.91
N GLN A 55 -22.24 21.47 -18.46
CA GLN A 55 -22.65 21.15 -17.07
C GLN A 55 -21.63 21.61 -16.02
N HIS A 56 -20.33 21.67 -16.38
CA HIS A 56 -19.26 22.04 -15.44
C HIS A 56 -19.34 23.49 -14.93
N VAL A 57 -19.77 24.43 -15.77
CA VAL A 57 -19.83 25.87 -15.42
C VAL A 57 -20.93 26.14 -14.38
N LEU A 58 -22.09 25.48 -14.53
CA LEU A 58 -23.22 25.64 -13.61
C LEU A 58 -22.91 25.06 -12.22
N VAL A 59 -22.22 23.91 -12.16
CA VAL A 59 -21.83 23.28 -10.89
C VAL A 59 -20.83 24.15 -10.11
N ARG A 60 -19.84 24.76 -10.80
CA ARG A 60 -18.85 25.63 -10.16
C ARG A 60 -19.48 26.91 -9.61
N ALA A 61 -20.44 27.51 -10.31
CA ALA A 61 -21.14 28.72 -9.86
C ALA A 61 -21.90 28.47 -8.55
N SER A 62 -22.62 27.33 -8.45
CA SER A 62 -23.31 26.92 -7.21
C SER A 62 -22.35 26.76 -6.02
N LEU A 63 -21.22 26.07 -6.23
CA LEU A 63 -20.25 25.85 -5.17
C LEU A 63 -19.57 27.14 -4.69
N LYS A 64 -19.27 28.06 -5.61
CA LYS A 64 -18.71 29.37 -5.27
C LYS A 64 -19.68 30.19 -4.41
N GLU A 65 -20.97 30.13 -4.70
CA GLU A 65 -22.00 30.80 -3.89
C GLU A 65 -22.10 30.20 -2.48
N GLU A 66 -22.13 28.87 -2.37
CA GLU A 66 -22.13 28.17 -1.07
C GLU A 66 -20.90 28.53 -0.22
N ILE A 67 -19.69 28.51 -0.81
CA ILE A 67 -18.45 28.91 -0.13
C ILE A 67 -18.50 30.41 0.25
N SER A 68 -19.06 31.26 -0.60
CA SER A 68 -19.21 32.69 -0.30
C SER A 68 -20.14 32.91 0.90
N THR A 69 -21.25 32.20 0.98
CA THR A 69 -22.17 32.23 2.14
C THR A 69 -21.47 31.71 3.40
N LEU A 70 -20.72 30.60 3.30
CA LEU A 70 -19.97 30.01 4.41
C LEU A 70 -18.89 30.96 4.96
N THR A 71 -18.17 31.66 4.07
CA THR A 71 -17.05 32.54 4.45
C THR A 71 -17.48 33.96 4.80
N GLY A 72 -18.65 34.41 4.34
CA GLY A 72 -19.16 35.77 4.51
C GLY A 72 -19.04 36.36 5.92
N PRO A 73 -19.43 35.64 7.00
CA PRO A 73 -19.30 36.14 8.37
C PRO A 73 -17.85 36.50 8.78
N TYR A 74 -16.85 35.88 8.14
CA TYR A 74 -15.43 36.07 8.45
C TYR A 74 -14.74 37.08 7.55
N GLN A 75 -15.36 37.47 6.43
CA GLN A 75 -14.80 38.48 5.50
C GLN A 75 -14.81 39.89 6.09
N VAL A 76 -15.73 40.16 7.01
CA VAL A 76 -15.83 41.44 7.74
C VAL A 76 -15.30 41.35 9.18
N SER A 77 -15.06 40.13 9.65
CA SER A 77 -14.62 39.90 11.02
C SER A 77 -13.11 40.00 11.15
N GLY A 78 -12.64 40.68 12.20
CA GLY A 78 -11.24 40.59 12.63
C GLY A 78 -10.89 39.28 13.36
N LYS A 79 -11.86 38.36 13.52
CA LYS A 79 -11.64 37.07 14.19
C LYS A 79 -11.02 36.06 13.22
N ARG A 80 -10.21 35.15 13.77
CA ARG A 80 -9.65 34.02 13.02
C ARG A 80 -10.80 33.15 12.45
N PRO A 81 -10.82 32.87 11.14
CA PRO A 81 -11.81 31.96 10.59
C PRO A 81 -11.61 30.54 11.14
N PRO A 82 -12.68 29.76 11.37
CA PRO A 82 -12.60 28.41 11.95
C PRO A 82 -12.24 27.35 10.90
N PHE A 83 -11.51 27.73 9.84
CA PHE A 83 -11.11 26.86 8.75
C PHE A 83 -9.64 26.46 8.89
N SER A 84 -9.30 25.25 8.49
CA SER A 84 -7.90 24.82 8.34
C SER A 84 -7.25 25.54 7.16
N THR A 85 -5.92 25.54 7.12
CA THR A 85 -5.18 26.12 5.97
C THR A 85 -5.54 25.41 4.66
N ALA A 86 -5.67 24.09 4.68
CA ALA A 86 -6.10 23.30 3.53
C ALA A 86 -7.51 23.66 3.03
N GLU A 87 -8.47 23.82 3.94
CA GLU A 87 -9.82 24.28 3.60
C GLU A 87 -9.77 25.66 2.93
N MET A 88 -9.01 26.60 3.48
CA MET A 88 -8.88 27.94 2.91
C MET A 88 -8.19 27.96 1.55
N VAL A 89 -7.20 27.09 1.30
CA VAL A 89 -6.56 26.95 -0.01
C VAL A 89 -7.57 26.46 -1.05
N VAL A 90 -8.30 25.37 -0.76
CA VAL A 90 -9.31 24.85 -1.69
C VAL A 90 -10.41 25.88 -1.97
N MET A 91 -10.89 26.59 -0.92
CA MET A 91 -11.85 27.69 -1.09
C MET A 91 -11.29 28.83 -1.96
N ALA A 92 -10.02 29.19 -1.78
CA ALA A 92 -9.37 30.25 -2.57
C ALA A 92 -9.30 29.90 -4.05
N ILE A 93 -8.99 28.65 -4.39
CA ILE A 93 -8.91 28.17 -5.79
C ILE A 93 -10.30 28.16 -6.43
N ILE A 94 -11.31 27.62 -5.74
CA ILE A 94 -12.68 27.53 -6.29
C ILE A 94 -13.32 28.91 -6.46
N CYS A 95 -13.21 29.77 -5.44
CA CYS A 95 -13.77 31.13 -5.48
C CYS A 95 -12.98 32.08 -6.38
N GLY A 96 -11.75 31.69 -6.75
CA GLY A 96 -10.92 32.40 -7.69
C GLY A 96 -11.55 32.59 -9.07
N ASN A 97 -11.05 33.59 -9.79
CA ASN A 97 -11.41 33.80 -11.20
C ASN A 97 -10.37 33.15 -12.14
N GLU A 98 -9.23 32.70 -11.61
CA GLU A 98 -8.17 32.02 -12.36
C GLU A 98 -8.50 30.52 -12.49
N ALA A 99 -8.00 29.89 -13.57
CA ALA A 99 -8.19 28.46 -13.82
C ALA A 99 -7.33 27.59 -12.88
N SER A 100 -6.19 28.13 -12.48
CA SER A 100 -5.18 27.54 -11.61
C SER A 100 -4.63 28.61 -10.67
N TYR A 101 -3.96 28.19 -9.60
CA TYR A 101 -3.46 29.04 -8.53
C TYR A 101 -2.06 28.58 -8.10
N THR A 102 -1.13 29.51 -7.96
CA THR A 102 0.14 29.26 -7.28
C THR A 102 -0.01 29.34 -5.77
N ILE A 103 1.03 28.95 -5.02
CA ILE A 103 1.11 29.16 -3.57
C ILE A 103 0.96 30.65 -3.25
N ALA A 104 1.60 31.52 -4.04
CA ALA A 104 1.53 32.97 -3.87
C ALA A 104 0.12 33.52 -4.15
N SER A 105 -0.56 33.06 -5.21
CA SER A 105 -1.95 33.46 -5.52
C SER A 105 -2.91 33.00 -4.42
N SER A 106 -2.74 31.77 -3.92
CA SER A 106 -3.55 31.23 -2.81
C SER A 106 -3.34 32.03 -1.54
N ARG A 107 -2.07 32.33 -1.19
CA ARG A 107 -1.72 33.19 -0.05
C ARG A 107 -2.37 34.56 -0.16
N ARG A 108 -2.26 35.20 -1.33
CA ARG A 108 -2.86 36.50 -1.61
C ARG A 108 -4.37 36.45 -1.42
N SER A 109 -5.03 35.45 -1.99
CA SER A 109 -6.49 35.25 -1.88
C SER A 109 -6.95 35.09 -0.42
N ILE A 110 -6.22 34.32 0.39
CA ILE A 110 -6.53 34.15 1.83
C ILE A 110 -6.38 35.47 2.58
N ILE A 111 -5.27 36.21 2.36
CA ILE A 111 -5.01 37.50 3.02
C ILE A 111 -6.04 38.57 2.61
N THR A 112 -6.45 38.57 1.34
CA THR A 112 -7.47 39.52 0.86
C THR A 112 -8.86 39.18 1.40
N THR A 113 -9.20 37.89 1.48
CA THR A 113 -10.52 37.42 1.90
C THR A 113 -10.74 37.56 3.42
N TYR A 114 -9.72 37.33 4.24
CA TYR A 114 -9.87 37.28 5.71
C TYR A 114 -9.06 38.40 6.40
N PRO A 115 -9.73 39.45 6.94
CA PRO A 115 -9.05 40.57 7.61
C PRO A 115 -8.12 40.15 8.74
N TYR A 116 -8.44 39.07 9.46
CA TYR A 116 -7.56 38.52 10.50
C TYR A 116 -6.13 38.26 10.01
N TYR A 117 -5.97 37.61 8.84
CA TYR A 117 -4.65 37.33 8.29
C TYR A 117 -4.00 38.60 7.74
N ARG A 118 -4.77 39.51 7.14
CA ARG A 118 -4.30 40.83 6.70
C ARG A 118 -3.72 41.65 7.84
N ASP A 119 -4.43 41.75 8.96
CA ASP A 119 -3.98 42.50 10.13
C ASP A 119 -2.72 41.87 10.74
N LYS A 120 -2.62 40.53 10.70
CA LYS A 120 -1.40 39.82 11.10
C LYS A 120 -0.22 40.18 10.19
N VAL A 121 -0.42 40.21 8.86
CA VAL A 121 0.59 40.66 7.89
C VAL A 121 1.05 42.08 8.19
N LEU A 122 0.11 43.01 8.38
CA LEU A 122 0.43 44.41 8.65
C LEU A 122 1.19 44.58 9.96
N LYS A 123 0.81 43.86 11.01
CA LYS A 123 1.54 43.88 12.30
C LYS A 123 2.97 43.37 12.16
N GLU A 124 3.16 42.23 11.49
CA GLU A 124 4.50 41.69 11.25
C GLU A 124 5.34 42.62 10.38
N LEU A 125 4.75 43.25 9.36
CA LEU A 125 5.45 44.24 8.53
C LEU A 125 5.86 45.47 9.34
N LEU A 126 5.00 45.98 10.23
CA LEU A 126 5.31 47.14 11.07
C LEU A 126 6.41 46.83 12.09
N VAL A 127 6.41 45.63 12.68
CA VAL A 127 7.44 45.20 13.65
C VAL A 127 8.79 45.03 12.94
N ASN A 128 8.79 44.52 11.72
CA ASN A 128 10.01 44.22 10.97
C ASN A 128 10.42 45.34 9.99
N TRP A 129 9.74 46.49 9.99
CA TRP A 129 10.03 47.59 9.05
C TRP A 129 11.42 48.20 9.26
N GLU A 130 11.99 48.04 10.45
CA GLU A 130 13.34 48.49 10.80
C GLU A 130 14.45 47.50 10.41
N CYS A 131 14.10 46.27 9.99
CA CYS A 131 15.08 45.30 9.51
C CYS A 131 15.42 45.52 8.03
N GLU A 132 16.70 45.36 7.66
CA GLU A 132 17.13 45.45 6.27
C GLU A 132 16.33 44.48 5.39
N PHE A 133 15.69 45.01 4.34
CA PHE A 133 14.77 44.29 3.44
C PHE A 133 15.32 42.97 2.85
N SER A 134 16.64 42.78 2.84
CA SER A 134 17.31 41.58 2.31
C SER A 134 17.08 40.32 3.13
N ASP A 135 16.79 40.44 4.43
CA ASP A 135 16.58 39.28 5.33
C ASP A 135 15.11 39.00 5.64
N PHE A 136 14.18 39.71 4.97
CA PHE A 136 12.75 39.48 5.14
C PHE A 136 12.36 38.13 4.53
N ARG A 137 12.56 37.05 5.28
CA ARG A 137 11.81 35.81 5.07
C ARG A 137 10.39 36.14 5.48
N PRO A 138 9.40 36.06 4.56
CA PRO A 138 8.01 36.22 4.95
C PRO A 138 7.76 35.21 6.06
N VAL A 139 7.55 35.70 7.30
CA VAL A 139 7.04 34.86 8.38
C VAL A 139 5.86 34.10 7.79
N GLU A 140 5.72 32.81 8.09
CA GLU A 140 4.63 32.01 7.53
C GLU A 140 3.30 32.53 8.11
N LEU A 141 2.73 33.53 7.43
CA LEU A 141 1.61 34.33 7.93
C LEU A 141 0.33 33.48 8.04
N VAL A 142 0.18 32.57 7.09
CA VAL A 142 -0.79 31.48 7.08
C VAL A 142 -0.01 30.20 7.41
N PRO A 143 -0.12 29.68 8.66
CA PRO A 143 0.64 28.52 9.08
C PRO A 143 0.36 27.30 8.19
N GLU A 144 1.38 26.48 7.93
CA GLU A 144 1.26 25.22 7.17
C GLU A 144 0.80 25.43 5.71
N LEU A 145 0.96 26.64 5.16
CA LEU A 145 0.49 26.92 3.81
C LEU A 145 1.28 26.11 2.80
N VAL A 146 2.62 26.10 2.92
CA VAL A 146 3.47 25.32 2.01
C VAL A 146 3.21 23.83 2.20
N ASP A 147 3.16 23.38 3.46
CA ASP A 147 2.87 21.98 3.81
C ASP A 147 1.53 21.50 3.24
N THR A 148 0.53 22.38 3.15
CA THR A 148 -0.78 22.06 2.56
C THR A 148 -0.68 21.60 1.10
N PHE A 149 0.21 22.20 0.30
CA PHE A 149 0.42 21.79 -1.10
C PHE A 149 1.18 20.46 -1.23
N HIS A 150 1.76 19.99 -0.12
CA HIS A 150 2.41 18.68 -0.02
C HIS A 150 1.49 17.58 0.50
N ARG A 151 0.36 17.92 1.12
CA ARG A 151 -0.57 16.97 1.72
C ARG A 151 -1.38 16.21 0.67
N HIS A 152 -1.45 14.90 0.83
CA HIS A 152 -2.15 13.98 -0.10
C HIS A 152 -3.67 13.97 0.06
N ASP A 153 -4.17 14.37 1.23
CA ASP A 153 -5.60 14.41 1.54
C ASP A 153 -6.29 15.69 1.03
N VAL A 154 -5.53 16.65 0.52
CA VAL A 154 -6.05 17.88 -0.09
C VAL A 154 -6.22 17.64 -1.59
N PRO A 155 -7.40 17.92 -2.19
CA PRO A 155 -7.72 17.59 -3.58
C PRO A 155 -7.05 18.53 -4.60
N LEU A 156 -5.77 18.84 -4.41
CA LEU A 156 -4.99 19.71 -5.30
C LEU A 156 -4.40 18.88 -6.42
N VAL A 157 -4.72 19.24 -7.66
CA VAL A 157 -4.10 18.70 -8.86
C VAL A 157 -3.09 19.73 -9.36
N ARG A 158 -1.84 19.32 -9.56
CA ARG A 158 -0.83 20.21 -10.15
C ARG A 158 -1.10 20.34 -11.63
N TYR A 159 -1.25 21.57 -12.11
CA TYR A 159 -1.38 21.89 -13.52
C TYR A 159 0.03 21.93 -14.10
N GLU A 160 0.56 20.78 -14.52
CA GLU A 160 1.85 20.71 -15.21
C GLU A 160 1.61 20.79 -16.71
N ASP A 161 2.18 21.80 -17.38
CA ASP A 161 2.42 21.69 -18.82
C ASP A 161 3.62 20.74 -18.99
N PRO A 162 3.44 19.56 -19.61
CA PRO A 162 4.50 18.56 -19.75
C PRO A 162 5.73 19.04 -20.54
N SER A 163 5.65 20.22 -21.18
CA SER A 163 6.76 20.82 -21.92
C SER A 163 7.77 21.61 -21.06
N GLU A 164 7.42 22.03 -19.84
CA GLU A 164 8.30 22.85 -18.97
C GLU A 164 8.84 22.03 -17.78
N ARG A 165 9.71 21.05 -18.08
CA ARG A 165 10.25 20.09 -17.11
C ARG A 165 11.22 20.64 -16.04
N ASP A 166 11.39 21.95 -15.92
CA ASP A 166 12.42 22.56 -15.04
C ASP A 166 11.87 23.54 -14.00
N VAL A 167 10.58 23.44 -13.63
CA VAL A 167 10.06 24.19 -12.48
C VAL A 167 10.55 23.52 -11.18
N GLN A 168 11.81 23.79 -10.83
CA GLN A 168 12.45 23.32 -9.59
C GLN A 168 11.83 23.95 -8.32
N TYR A 169 11.00 24.99 -8.47
CA TYR A 169 10.44 25.74 -7.35
C TYR A 169 8.93 25.53 -7.25
N LEU A 170 8.48 24.94 -6.13
CA LEU A 170 7.07 24.75 -5.80
C LEU A 170 6.27 26.06 -5.76
N ASP A 171 6.94 27.19 -5.53
CA ASP A 171 6.29 28.50 -5.46
C ASP A 171 5.65 28.92 -6.79
N ASP A 172 6.18 28.44 -7.92
CA ASP A 172 5.69 28.73 -9.27
C ASP A 172 4.77 27.63 -9.81
N ALA A 173 4.64 26.51 -9.10
CA ALA A 173 3.74 25.45 -9.50
C ALA A 173 2.28 25.92 -9.43
N GLU A 174 1.55 25.69 -10.51
CA GLU A 174 0.13 25.98 -10.59
C GLU A 174 -0.70 24.78 -10.10
N PHE A 175 -1.74 25.05 -9.33
CA PHE A 175 -2.64 24.03 -8.78
C PHE A 175 -4.08 24.36 -9.13
N THR A 176 -4.87 23.31 -9.39
CA THR A 176 -6.31 23.40 -9.62
C THR A 176 -7.06 22.38 -8.75
N VAL A 177 -8.36 22.57 -8.62
CA VAL A 177 -9.26 21.66 -7.90
C VAL A 177 -10.56 21.55 -8.68
N THR A 178 -11.01 20.32 -8.93
CA THR A 178 -12.32 20.12 -9.56
C THR A 178 -13.43 20.50 -8.57
N PRO A 179 -14.54 21.12 -9.01
CA PRO A 179 -15.64 21.48 -8.10
C PRO A 179 -16.17 20.29 -7.28
N GLN A 180 -16.21 19.09 -7.86
CA GLN A 180 -16.66 17.87 -7.19
C GLN A 180 -15.69 17.47 -6.06
N ALA A 181 -14.39 17.45 -6.32
CA ALA A 181 -13.39 17.12 -5.30
C ALA A 181 -13.36 18.16 -4.18
N ALA A 182 -13.47 19.46 -4.53
CA ALA A 182 -13.61 20.53 -3.54
C ALA A 182 -14.85 20.36 -2.67
N ARG A 183 -16.01 20.02 -3.26
CA ARG A 183 -17.25 19.82 -2.50
C ARG A 183 -17.14 18.64 -1.54
N ILE A 184 -16.52 17.53 -1.94
CA ILE A 184 -16.27 16.38 -1.06
C ILE A 184 -15.34 16.77 0.07
N PHE A 185 -14.22 17.44 -0.24
CA PHE A 185 -13.24 17.86 0.75
C PHE A 185 -13.81 18.86 1.77
N LEU A 186 -14.63 19.80 1.29
CA LEU A 186 -15.29 20.82 2.11
C LEU A 186 -16.65 20.35 2.68
N GLU A 187 -17.00 19.07 2.54
CA GLU A 187 -18.33 18.56 2.92
C GLU A 187 -18.67 18.86 4.38
N SER A 188 -17.69 18.70 5.29
CA SER A 188 -17.88 18.97 6.72
C SER A 188 -18.24 20.42 7.04
N ARG A 189 -18.05 21.34 6.10
CA ARG A 189 -18.36 22.78 6.22
C ARG A 189 -19.57 23.19 5.41
N LEU A 190 -19.78 22.56 4.25
CA LEU A 190 -20.85 22.90 3.32
C LEU A 190 -22.17 22.19 3.67
N CYS A 191 -22.08 21.02 4.29
CA CYS A 191 -23.25 20.26 4.73
C CYS A 191 -23.32 20.26 6.25
N ASP A 192 -24.54 20.20 6.78
CA ASP A 192 -24.74 19.88 8.19
C ASP A 192 -24.04 18.54 8.48
N SER A 193 -23.31 18.46 9.59
CA SER A 193 -22.62 17.24 10.01
C SER A 193 -23.56 16.05 9.83
N ARG A 194 -23.23 15.17 8.88
CA ARG A 194 -24.05 14.00 8.58
C ARG A 194 -24.30 13.26 9.89
N GLN A 195 -25.55 13.25 10.34
CA GLN A 195 -25.88 12.55 11.57
C GLN A 195 -25.91 11.05 11.28
N GLY A 196 -24.97 10.32 11.88
CA GLY A 196 -24.92 8.85 11.83
C GLY A 196 -23.57 8.28 11.41
N VAL A 197 -23.48 6.95 11.46
CA VAL A 197 -22.32 6.20 10.98
C VAL A 197 -22.58 5.79 9.54
N PHE A 198 -21.64 6.08 8.63
CA PHE A 198 -21.73 5.63 7.25
C PHE A 198 -21.80 4.09 7.23
N PRO A 199 -22.88 3.48 6.68
CA PRO A 199 -23.07 2.04 6.77
C PRO A 199 -22.22 1.32 5.70
N PHE A 200 -20.89 1.38 5.85
CA PHE A 200 -19.92 0.87 4.87
C PHE A 200 -20.23 -0.57 4.40
N PHE A 201 -20.60 -1.46 5.33
CA PHE A 201 -20.92 -2.85 5.01
C PHE A 201 -22.29 -3.08 4.36
N LYS A 202 -23.12 -2.04 4.22
CA LYS A 202 -24.35 -2.09 3.40
C LYS A 202 -24.08 -1.79 1.92
N LEU A 203 -22.88 -1.30 1.57
CA LEU A 203 -22.48 -1.19 0.17
C LEU A 203 -22.37 -2.59 -0.45
N PRO A 204 -22.62 -2.78 -1.75
CA PRO A 204 -22.25 -4.00 -2.48
C PRO A 204 -20.76 -4.32 -2.33
N ALA A 205 -20.40 -5.61 -2.40
CA ALA A 205 -19.03 -6.05 -2.20
C ALA A 205 -18.06 -5.46 -3.24
N GLU A 206 -18.56 -5.24 -4.45
CA GLU A 206 -17.84 -4.63 -5.56
C GLU A 206 -17.39 -3.21 -5.19
N LEU A 207 -18.29 -2.38 -4.65
CA LEU A 207 -17.95 -1.02 -4.24
C LEU A 207 -16.99 -1.00 -3.05
N ARG A 208 -17.14 -1.93 -2.08
CA ARG A 208 -16.19 -2.03 -0.98
C ARG A 208 -14.79 -2.40 -1.47
N ASN A 209 -14.69 -3.35 -2.38
CA ASN A 209 -13.43 -3.75 -3.00
C ASN A 209 -12.80 -2.61 -3.80
N SER A 210 -13.58 -1.85 -4.58
CA SER A 210 -13.07 -0.65 -5.26
C SER A 210 -12.52 0.38 -4.25
N ILE A 211 -13.19 0.58 -3.12
CA ILE A 211 -12.68 1.47 -2.05
C ILE A 211 -11.38 0.90 -1.45
N TYR A 212 -11.31 -0.41 -1.21
CA TYR A 212 -10.08 -1.04 -0.75
C TYR A 212 -8.94 -0.92 -1.76
N GLU A 213 -9.20 -1.06 -3.06
CA GLU A 213 -8.19 -0.87 -4.10
C GLU A 213 -7.70 0.58 -4.15
N MET A 214 -8.59 1.57 -4.03
CA MET A 214 -8.22 2.98 -3.95
C MET A 214 -7.30 3.29 -2.75
N VAL A 215 -7.45 2.57 -1.64
CA VAL A 215 -6.72 2.83 -0.39
C VAL A 215 -5.48 1.95 -0.22
N LEU A 216 -5.49 0.73 -0.75
CA LEU A 216 -4.49 -0.31 -0.47
C LEU A 216 -3.68 -0.71 -1.70
N ARG A 217 -3.95 -0.19 -2.90
CA ARG A 217 -3.14 -0.42 -4.09
C ARG A 217 -2.14 0.73 -4.26
N PHE A 218 -0.86 0.39 -4.13
CA PHE A 218 0.26 1.31 -4.20
C PHE A 218 0.87 1.34 -5.62
N HIS A 219 1.80 2.27 -5.82
CA HIS A 219 2.51 2.44 -7.07
C HIS A 219 3.29 1.15 -7.45
N PRO A 220 3.49 0.84 -8.74
CA PRO A 220 4.22 -0.36 -9.17
C PRO A 220 5.66 -0.48 -8.65
N SER A 221 6.26 0.61 -8.18
CA SER A 221 7.54 0.61 -7.46
C SER A 221 7.49 -0.26 -6.19
N GLY A 222 6.31 -0.44 -5.60
CA GLY A 222 6.04 -1.32 -4.47
C GLY A 222 6.14 -0.64 -3.10
N ILE A 223 6.00 -1.47 -2.07
CA ILE A 223 6.11 -1.12 -0.66
C ILE A 223 7.48 -1.57 -0.17
N VAL A 224 8.31 -0.64 0.27
CA VAL A 224 9.63 -0.92 0.84
C VAL A 224 9.52 -1.09 2.35
N ILE A 225 9.80 -2.30 2.82
CA ILE A 225 9.79 -2.66 4.24
C ILE A 225 11.21 -2.59 4.79
N ASN A 226 11.41 -1.76 5.81
CA ASN A 226 12.61 -1.68 6.62
C ASN A 226 12.25 -1.94 8.10
N SER A 227 13.23 -2.24 8.95
CA SER A 227 12.99 -2.59 10.37
C SER A 227 12.26 -1.51 11.18
N ASN A 228 12.53 -0.25 10.84
CA ASN A 228 12.07 0.92 11.58
C ASN A 228 11.05 1.76 10.81
N THR A 229 10.86 1.51 9.52
CA THR A 229 9.98 2.28 8.64
C THR A 229 9.38 1.38 7.57
N CYS A 230 8.12 1.63 7.21
CA CYS A 230 7.49 1.04 6.04
C CYS A 230 7.13 2.21 5.12
N SER A 231 7.84 2.35 4.00
CA SER A 231 7.58 3.42 3.05
C SER A 231 7.03 2.84 1.76
N ALA A 232 6.06 3.49 1.15
CA ALA A 232 5.63 3.17 -0.19
C ALA A 232 5.32 4.45 -0.93
N GLU A 233 5.00 4.32 -2.20
CA GLU A 233 4.47 5.41 -3.01
C GLU A 233 2.99 5.10 -3.24
N LEU A 234 2.09 6.00 -2.87
CA LEU A 234 0.66 5.85 -3.18
C LEU A 234 0.46 5.99 -4.69
N ARG A 235 -0.32 5.08 -5.28
CA ARG A 235 -0.69 5.19 -6.69
C ARG A 235 -1.66 6.37 -6.82
N GLN A 236 -1.38 7.32 -7.69
CA GLN A 236 -2.42 8.24 -8.16
C GLN A 236 -3.42 7.43 -9.01
N HIS A 237 -4.70 7.79 -8.93
CA HIS A 237 -5.85 6.95 -9.30
C HIS A 237 -5.73 6.26 -10.68
N PRO A 238 -6.19 5.01 -10.84
CA PRO A 238 -6.05 4.22 -12.07
C PRO A 238 -6.96 4.62 -13.25
N GLU A 239 -7.76 5.69 -13.16
CA GLU A 239 -8.60 6.12 -14.31
C GLU A 239 -7.79 6.76 -15.45
N ASP A 240 -6.47 6.94 -15.26
CA ASP A 240 -5.53 7.32 -16.31
C ASP A 240 -4.88 6.09 -17.00
N GLU A 241 -5.51 4.91 -16.99
CA GLU A 241 -5.00 3.73 -17.72
C GLU A 241 -4.96 3.93 -19.25
N ASP A 242 -5.60 4.97 -19.80
CA ASP A 242 -5.46 5.36 -21.21
C ASP A 242 -4.29 6.34 -21.47
N SER A 243 -3.63 6.86 -20.42
CA SER A 243 -2.36 7.59 -20.57
C SER A 243 -1.18 6.62 -20.37
N TYR A 244 -1.07 5.65 -21.30
CA TYR A 244 0.12 4.81 -21.51
C TYR A 244 1.32 5.64 -22.03
N VAL A 245 1.53 6.83 -21.50
CA VAL A 245 2.83 7.48 -21.57
C VAL A 245 3.62 6.89 -20.42
N GLU A 246 4.70 6.18 -20.72
CA GLU A 246 5.72 5.84 -19.73
C GLU A 246 6.13 7.16 -19.04
N GLU A 247 5.54 7.47 -17.89
CA GLU A 247 5.84 8.66 -17.11
C GLU A 247 7.22 8.49 -16.45
N GLU A 248 8.26 8.58 -17.28
CA GLU A 248 9.60 8.95 -16.86
C GLU A 248 9.56 10.42 -16.39
N GLY A 249 8.99 10.68 -15.22
CA GLY A 249 8.94 12.05 -14.71
C GLY A 249 8.12 12.31 -13.45
N VAL A 250 7.15 11.46 -13.11
CA VAL A 250 6.42 11.63 -11.84
C VAL A 250 7.37 11.25 -10.71
N VAL A 251 7.96 12.26 -10.07
CA VAL A 251 8.78 12.10 -8.87
C VAL A 251 7.89 11.41 -7.84
N PRO A 252 8.18 10.16 -7.50
CA PRO A 252 7.33 9.45 -6.57
C PRO A 252 7.41 10.15 -5.21
N ARG A 253 6.24 10.46 -4.64
CA ARG A 253 6.17 11.08 -3.32
C ARG A 253 6.07 9.96 -2.28
N ASP A 254 7.12 9.83 -1.47
CA ASP A 254 7.21 8.86 -0.38
C ASP A 254 6.05 9.04 0.63
N CYS A 255 5.27 7.98 0.86
CA CYS A 255 4.32 7.88 1.97
C CYS A 255 4.84 6.90 3.03
N ASP A 256 4.87 7.34 4.29
CA ASP A 256 5.20 6.47 5.42
C ASP A 256 3.98 5.62 5.80
N ILE A 257 3.83 4.46 5.16
CA ILE A 257 2.81 3.46 5.52
C ILE A 257 2.88 3.10 7.00
N GLY A 258 4.07 3.13 7.60
CA GLY A 258 4.29 2.72 8.97
C GLY A 258 3.45 3.50 10.00
N ASN A 259 3.14 4.75 9.72
CA ASN A 259 2.37 5.60 10.62
C ASN A 259 0.90 5.77 10.19
N THR A 260 0.44 5.01 9.20
CA THR A 260 -0.84 5.29 8.53
C THR A 260 -2.00 4.45 9.06
N ASN A 261 -3.14 5.12 9.21
CA ASN A 261 -4.47 4.53 9.37
C ASN A 261 -4.87 3.56 8.24
N VAL A 262 -4.07 3.49 7.16
CA VAL A 262 -4.34 2.66 5.98
C VAL A 262 -4.38 1.17 6.34
N ILE A 263 -3.41 0.69 7.13
CA ILE A 263 -3.41 -0.72 7.57
C ILE A 263 -4.42 -0.96 8.70
N ALA A 264 -4.79 0.07 9.46
CA ALA A 264 -5.83 -0.04 10.49
C ALA A 264 -7.17 -0.51 9.91
N LEU A 265 -7.40 -0.29 8.60
CA LEU A 265 -8.56 -0.82 7.89
C LEU A 265 -8.64 -2.36 7.91
N LEU A 266 -7.50 -3.06 7.85
CA LEU A 266 -7.45 -4.52 7.99
C LEU A 266 -7.84 -4.99 9.40
N GLN A 267 -7.72 -4.11 10.40
CA GLN A 267 -7.96 -4.43 11.80
C GLN A 267 -9.39 -4.10 12.26
N VAL A 268 -10.23 -3.52 11.40
CA VAL A 268 -11.59 -3.09 11.76
C VAL A 268 -12.49 -4.27 12.11
N CYS A 269 -12.60 -5.26 11.20
CA CYS A 269 -13.38 -6.47 11.43
C CYS A 269 -12.96 -7.60 10.48
N LYS A 270 -13.43 -8.83 10.75
CA LYS A 270 -13.10 -10.02 9.94
C LYS A 270 -13.51 -9.90 8.47
N GLN A 271 -14.65 -9.26 8.20
CA GLN A 271 -15.12 -9.07 6.82
C GLN A 271 -14.20 -8.12 6.04
N ALA A 272 -13.87 -6.96 6.62
CA ALA A 272 -12.93 -6.03 6.01
C ALA A 272 -11.57 -6.70 5.76
N TYR A 273 -11.06 -7.45 6.72
CA TYR A 273 -9.82 -8.21 6.55
C TYR A 273 -9.88 -9.18 5.36
N ALA A 274 -10.94 -10.00 5.27
CA ALA A 274 -11.07 -11.01 4.22
C ALA A 274 -11.17 -10.39 2.81
N GLU A 275 -11.78 -9.21 2.70
CA GLU A 275 -11.94 -8.47 1.43
C GLU A 275 -10.66 -7.68 1.07
N ALA A 276 -10.05 -7.02 2.05
CA ALA A 276 -8.96 -6.07 1.83
C ALA A 276 -7.55 -6.68 1.86
N ALA A 277 -7.32 -7.74 2.64
CA ALA A 277 -6.00 -8.38 2.73
C ALA A 277 -5.50 -8.94 1.38
N PRO A 278 -6.32 -9.61 0.54
CA PRO A 278 -5.90 -10.03 -0.80
C PRO A 278 -5.47 -8.87 -1.70
N ILE A 279 -6.07 -7.70 -1.54
CA ILE A 279 -5.72 -6.49 -2.30
C ILE A 279 -4.35 -5.98 -1.82
N LEU A 280 -4.19 -5.75 -0.52
CA LEU A 280 -2.92 -5.24 0.03
C LEU A 280 -1.76 -6.19 -0.26
N TYR A 281 -1.89 -7.47 0.07
CA TYR A 281 -0.77 -8.42 0.00
C TYR A 281 -0.59 -9.04 -1.40
N GLY A 282 -1.67 -9.15 -2.17
CA GLY A 282 -1.68 -9.84 -3.47
C GLY A 282 -1.51 -8.92 -4.67
N GLN A 283 -1.84 -7.64 -4.57
CA GLN A 283 -1.71 -6.72 -5.71
C GLN A 283 -0.49 -5.78 -5.61
N ASN A 284 0.21 -5.78 -4.48
CA ASN A 284 1.37 -4.90 -4.26
C ASN A 284 2.68 -5.69 -4.25
N LYS A 285 3.73 -5.07 -4.78
CA LYS A 285 5.11 -5.56 -4.69
C LYS A 285 5.69 -5.20 -3.33
N PHE A 286 6.16 -6.18 -2.57
CA PHE A 286 6.81 -5.94 -1.28
C PHE A 286 8.33 -6.11 -1.39
N THR A 287 9.05 -5.02 -1.16
CA THR A 287 10.51 -4.98 -1.17
C THR A 287 11.04 -5.04 0.25
N PHE A 288 11.57 -6.18 0.66
CA PHE A 288 12.17 -6.35 1.99
C PHE A 288 13.62 -5.90 1.93
N ALA A 289 13.88 -4.69 2.46
CA ALA A 289 15.22 -4.14 2.60
C ALA A 289 16.02 -4.88 3.69
N HIS A 290 17.29 -4.53 3.85
CA HIS A 290 18.28 -5.21 4.69
C HIS A 290 17.74 -5.74 6.04
N GLU A 291 17.11 -4.89 6.84
CA GLU A 291 16.52 -5.29 8.13
C GLU A 291 15.04 -5.72 8.01
N GLY A 292 14.40 -5.45 6.88
CA GLY A 292 13.06 -5.92 6.52
C GLY A 292 12.94 -7.45 6.42
N LEU A 293 14.06 -8.18 6.28
CA LEU A 293 14.02 -9.65 6.43
C LEU A 293 13.60 -10.10 7.83
N LEU A 294 13.88 -9.30 8.87
CA LEU A 294 13.38 -9.58 10.21
C LEU A 294 11.86 -9.41 10.24
N CYS A 295 11.33 -8.36 9.59
CA CYS A 295 9.90 -8.15 9.41
C CYS A 295 9.24 -9.33 8.67
N LEU A 296 9.83 -9.78 7.55
CA LEU A 296 9.37 -10.98 6.86
C LEU A 296 9.35 -12.18 7.80
N ASN A 297 10.43 -12.42 8.54
CA ASN A 297 10.51 -13.51 9.50
C ASN A 297 9.50 -13.38 10.67
N ASP A 298 9.19 -12.17 11.13
CA ASP A 298 8.20 -11.93 12.17
C ASP A 298 6.79 -12.21 11.66
N MET A 299 6.47 -11.75 10.45
CA MET A 299 5.23 -12.09 9.74
C MET A 299 5.08 -13.61 9.58
N ILE A 300 6.17 -14.32 9.27
CA ILE A 300 6.19 -15.78 9.17
C ILE A 300 6.06 -16.44 10.54
N SER A 301 6.73 -15.90 11.56
CA SER A 301 6.77 -16.48 12.91
C SER A 301 5.43 -16.36 13.63
N ALA A 302 4.60 -15.38 13.24
CA ALA A 302 3.18 -15.34 13.59
C ALA A 302 2.39 -16.55 13.07
N ARG A 303 3.01 -17.43 12.25
CA ARG A 303 2.71 -18.82 11.85
C ARG A 303 1.30 -19.20 11.38
N GLN A 304 0.36 -18.27 11.38
CA GLN A 304 -1.01 -18.45 10.92
C GLN A 304 -1.59 -17.19 10.26
N SER A 305 -0.79 -16.13 10.06
CA SER A 305 -1.32 -14.92 9.43
C SER A 305 -1.79 -15.25 8.01
N PRO A 306 -3.10 -15.14 7.72
CA PRO A 306 -3.64 -15.34 6.38
C PRO A 306 -2.99 -14.42 5.35
N ALA A 307 -2.44 -13.27 5.78
CA ALA A 307 -1.68 -12.34 4.95
C ALA A 307 -0.58 -13.02 4.12
N THR A 308 0.15 -13.96 4.72
CA THR A 308 1.25 -14.67 4.02
C THR A 308 0.77 -15.50 2.84
N GLN A 309 -0.48 -15.93 2.83
CA GLN A 309 -1.09 -16.68 1.72
C GLN A 309 -1.44 -15.79 0.54
N HIS A 310 -1.56 -14.48 0.79
CA HIS A 310 -1.89 -13.48 -0.21
C HIS A 310 -0.66 -12.84 -0.85
N LEU A 311 0.55 -13.04 -0.32
CA LEU A 311 1.77 -12.50 -0.92
C LEU A 311 2.02 -13.10 -2.31
N GLU A 312 2.06 -12.25 -3.34
CA GLU A 312 2.28 -12.67 -4.73
C GLU A 312 3.53 -12.05 -5.38
N TYR A 313 3.93 -10.85 -4.94
CA TYR A 313 5.04 -10.08 -5.52
C TYR A 313 6.05 -9.71 -4.45
N VAL A 314 7.20 -10.39 -4.43
CA VAL A 314 8.21 -10.22 -3.38
C VAL A 314 9.56 -9.86 -3.99
N GLU A 315 10.22 -8.86 -3.42
CA GLU A 315 11.60 -8.49 -3.74
C GLU A 315 12.43 -8.50 -2.46
N LEU A 316 13.57 -9.20 -2.47
CA LEU A 316 14.48 -9.26 -1.32
C LEU A 316 15.77 -8.51 -1.65
N PHE A 317 16.09 -7.49 -0.86
CA PHE A 317 17.30 -6.70 -1.04
C PHE A 317 18.39 -7.13 -0.05
N LEU A 318 19.27 -8.00 -0.54
CA LEU A 318 20.23 -8.77 0.25
C LEU A 318 21.61 -8.12 0.21
N ARG A 319 21.73 -6.90 0.74
CA ARG A 319 23.02 -6.22 0.96
C ARG A 319 23.87 -6.92 2.03
N PRO A 320 25.20 -6.72 2.09
CA PRO A 320 26.12 -7.58 2.83
C PRO A 320 25.64 -7.82 4.26
N PHE A 321 25.27 -9.08 4.48
CA PHE A 321 24.48 -9.61 5.58
C PHE A 321 24.98 -9.12 6.94
N LYS A 322 24.16 -8.32 7.63
CA LYS A 322 24.13 -8.35 9.11
C LYS A 322 22.98 -9.23 9.62
N VAL A 323 22.12 -9.72 8.73
CA VAL A 323 20.99 -10.57 9.09
C VAL A 323 21.51 -11.94 9.50
N GLU A 324 20.99 -12.46 10.61
CA GLU A 324 21.34 -13.80 11.08
C GLU A 324 20.94 -14.87 10.04
N ALA A 325 21.86 -15.78 9.76
CA ALA A 325 21.67 -16.96 8.91
C ALA A 325 20.30 -17.65 9.09
N ARG A 326 19.88 -17.81 10.34
CA ARG A 326 18.65 -18.50 10.73
C ARG A 326 17.39 -17.73 10.32
N VAL A 327 17.43 -16.40 10.41
CA VAL A 327 16.32 -15.53 9.98
C VAL A 327 16.13 -15.65 8.47
N PHE A 328 17.23 -15.56 7.73
CA PHE A 328 17.20 -15.74 6.28
C PHE A 328 16.72 -17.14 5.88
N GLU A 329 17.23 -18.20 6.50
CA GLU A 329 16.83 -19.57 6.20
C GLU A 329 15.33 -19.81 6.42
N ARG A 330 14.75 -19.26 7.50
CA ARG A 330 13.31 -19.32 7.76
C ARG A 330 12.49 -18.55 6.73
N ALA A 331 12.95 -17.36 6.36
CA ALA A 331 12.31 -16.56 5.31
C ALA A 331 12.28 -17.32 3.97
N ALA A 332 13.43 -17.86 3.56
CA ALA A 332 13.53 -18.66 2.35
C ALA A 332 12.66 -19.93 2.41
N GLN A 333 12.65 -20.62 3.56
CA GLN A 333 11.81 -21.80 3.77
C GLN A 333 10.32 -21.48 3.59
N MET A 334 9.85 -20.34 4.12
CA MET A 334 8.45 -19.94 3.95
C MET A 334 8.13 -19.70 2.48
N LEU A 335 8.94 -18.89 1.79
CA LEU A 335 8.73 -18.60 0.36
C LEU A 335 8.70 -19.88 -0.48
N ALA A 336 9.50 -20.89 -0.11
CA ALA A 336 9.50 -22.20 -0.76
C ALA A 336 8.21 -23.01 -0.52
N SER A 337 7.68 -22.94 0.71
CA SER A 337 6.51 -23.72 1.16
C SER A 337 5.16 -23.03 0.92
N GLY A 338 5.17 -21.73 0.61
CA GLY A 338 3.98 -20.89 0.49
C GLY A 338 3.23 -21.09 -0.83
N LYS A 339 2.28 -20.18 -1.07
CA LYS A 339 1.61 -20.07 -2.37
C LYS A 339 2.65 -19.77 -3.46
N ARG A 340 2.36 -20.22 -4.68
CA ARG A 340 3.13 -19.86 -5.86
C ARG A 340 3.18 -18.34 -6.02
N LEU A 341 4.38 -17.76 -5.96
CA LEU A 341 4.59 -16.33 -6.19
C LEU A 341 4.42 -16.02 -7.69
N LYS A 342 3.81 -14.88 -8.02
CA LYS A 342 3.82 -14.35 -9.38
C LYS A 342 5.18 -13.74 -9.71
N PHE A 343 5.79 -13.08 -8.73
CA PHE A 343 7.09 -12.43 -8.91
C PHE A 343 7.98 -12.63 -7.68
N LEU A 344 9.21 -13.07 -7.93
CA LEU A 344 10.28 -13.10 -6.94
C LEU A 344 11.53 -12.43 -7.51
N ALA A 345 11.95 -11.32 -6.91
CA ALA A 345 13.22 -10.69 -7.20
C ALA A 345 14.19 -10.81 -6.04
N LEU A 346 15.47 -10.96 -6.37
CA LEU A 346 16.58 -10.95 -5.43
C LEU A 346 17.60 -9.92 -5.89
N ASP A 347 17.87 -8.91 -5.08
CA ASP A 347 18.99 -7.99 -5.31
C ASP A 347 20.18 -8.43 -4.45
N MET A 348 21.18 -9.02 -5.09
CA MET A 348 22.37 -9.54 -4.41
C MET A 348 23.58 -9.61 -5.34
N ARG A 349 24.75 -9.21 -4.82
CA ARG A 349 26.03 -9.28 -5.55
C ARG A 349 26.80 -10.55 -5.20
N ASP A 350 27.56 -11.10 -6.16
CA ASP A 350 28.39 -12.29 -5.97
C ASP A 350 29.32 -12.14 -4.75
N ARG A 351 29.92 -10.96 -4.58
CA ARG A 351 30.86 -10.69 -3.47
C ARG A 351 30.21 -10.73 -2.09
N ASP A 352 28.97 -10.27 -1.99
CA ASP A 352 28.26 -10.19 -0.72
C ASP A 352 27.83 -11.58 -0.24
N TRP A 353 27.53 -12.46 -1.19
CA TRP A 353 27.06 -13.82 -0.92
C TRP A 353 28.20 -14.86 -0.89
N LEU A 354 28.97 -14.94 -1.97
CA LEU A 354 29.99 -15.97 -2.17
C LEU A 354 31.32 -15.60 -1.50
N GLU A 355 31.67 -14.30 -1.45
CA GLU A 355 33.00 -13.84 -1.03
C GLU A 355 33.06 -13.29 0.41
N MET A 356 31.97 -13.45 1.17
CA MET A 356 31.88 -13.03 2.57
C MET A 356 33.12 -13.45 3.40
N SER A 357 33.59 -12.58 4.30
CA SER A 357 34.82 -12.84 5.05
C SER A 357 34.71 -14.07 5.97
N LYS A 358 35.85 -14.71 6.26
CA LYS A 358 35.89 -15.90 7.14
C LYS A 358 35.36 -15.61 8.55
N VAL A 359 35.60 -14.41 9.06
CA VAL A 359 35.14 -13.96 10.39
C VAL A 359 33.61 -13.96 10.44
N ARG A 360 32.95 -13.28 9.49
CA ARG A 360 31.49 -13.27 9.40
C ARG A 360 30.89 -14.65 9.20
N ARG A 361 31.55 -15.52 8.42
CA ARG A 361 31.09 -16.90 8.28
C ARG A 361 31.19 -17.71 9.56
N LEU A 362 32.24 -17.49 10.36
CA LEU A 362 32.40 -18.16 11.64
C LEU A 362 31.32 -17.71 12.61
N ASP A 363 31.10 -16.41 12.71
CA ASP A 363 30.15 -15.81 13.65
C ASP A 363 28.71 -16.26 13.36
N HIS A 364 28.33 -16.30 12.08
CA HIS A 364 26.95 -16.63 11.69
C HIS A 364 26.70 -18.12 11.43
N TYR A 365 27.70 -18.88 10.98
CA TYR A 365 27.53 -20.27 10.51
C TYR A 365 28.45 -21.28 11.19
N GLY A 366 29.28 -20.87 12.15
CA GLY A 366 30.24 -21.75 12.81
C GLY A 366 31.33 -22.30 11.87
N ARG A 367 31.55 -21.68 10.70
CA ARG A 367 32.51 -22.16 9.68
C ARG A 367 33.54 -21.11 9.30
N LYS A 368 34.82 -21.50 9.30
CA LYS A 368 35.95 -20.63 8.89
C LYS A 368 36.30 -20.72 7.39
N SER A 369 35.76 -21.70 6.65
CA SER A 369 36.08 -21.95 5.24
C SER A 369 35.19 -21.15 4.29
N LYS A 370 35.65 -20.95 3.06
CA LYS A 370 34.84 -20.34 1.99
C LYS A 370 33.70 -21.28 1.61
N PHE A 371 32.55 -20.71 1.23
CA PHE A 371 31.51 -21.48 0.55
C PHE A 371 32.03 -21.85 -0.83
N THR A 372 32.28 -23.14 -1.04
CA THR A 372 32.71 -23.69 -2.33
C THR A 372 31.55 -24.23 -3.15
N LYS A 373 30.38 -24.41 -2.52
CA LYS A 373 29.15 -24.89 -3.16
C LYS A 373 27.95 -24.08 -2.64
N ALA A 374 27.00 -23.79 -3.52
CA ALA A 374 25.82 -23.01 -3.16
C ALA A 374 24.98 -23.69 -2.05
N GLY A 375 24.88 -25.02 -2.08
CA GLY A 375 24.21 -25.79 -1.03
C GLY A 375 24.87 -25.76 0.36
N GLN A 376 26.02 -25.09 0.53
CA GLN A 376 26.60 -24.85 1.86
C GLN A 376 26.02 -23.61 2.54
N ILE A 377 25.28 -22.79 1.80
CA ILE A 377 24.68 -21.54 2.28
C ILE A 377 23.29 -21.86 2.84
N PRO A 378 23.02 -21.62 4.14
CA PRO A 378 21.71 -21.86 4.72
C PRO A 378 20.61 -21.08 4.00
N GLY A 379 19.44 -21.70 3.86
CA GLY A 379 18.33 -21.12 3.11
C GLY A 379 18.47 -21.14 1.58
N PHE A 380 19.67 -21.30 1.01
CA PHE A 380 19.87 -21.22 -0.45
C PHE A 380 19.01 -22.22 -1.21
N ARG A 381 18.96 -23.48 -0.75
CA ARG A 381 18.12 -24.51 -1.39
C ARG A 381 16.64 -24.14 -1.38
N HIS A 382 16.14 -23.60 -0.26
CA HIS A 382 14.76 -23.14 -0.16
C HIS A 382 14.51 -21.96 -1.08
N LEU A 383 15.47 -21.04 -1.20
CA LEU A 383 15.32 -19.90 -2.08
C LEU A 383 15.31 -20.29 -3.57
N VAL A 384 16.15 -21.25 -3.98
CA VAL A 384 16.10 -21.84 -5.32
C VAL A 384 14.75 -22.53 -5.54
N GLU A 385 14.21 -23.24 -4.55
CA GLU A 385 12.89 -23.87 -4.65
C GLU A 385 11.77 -22.83 -4.79
N ALA A 386 11.82 -21.73 -4.05
CA ALA A 386 10.90 -20.60 -4.21
C ALA A 386 11.01 -19.96 -5.60
N ALA A 387 12.24 -19.74 -6.09
CA ALA A 387 12.50 -19.23 -7.44
C ALA A 387 11.97 -20.16 -8.53
N ALA A 388 12.20 -21.47 -8.41
CA ALA A 388 11.66 -22.50 -9.32
C ALA A 388 10.13 -22.67 -9.23
N ASN A 389 9.50 -22.11 -8.19
CA ASN A 389 8.04 -22.10 -8.07
C ASN A 389 7.44 -20.80 -8.59
N ALA A 390 8.17 -19.68 -8.56
CA ALA A 390 7.67 -18.39 -9.02
C ALA A 390 7.28 -18.42 -10.51
N GLU A 391 6.32 -17.59 -10.91
CA GLU A 391 6.02 -17.39 -12.34
C GLU A 391 7.14 -16.61 -13.04
N THR A 392 7.62 -15.55 -12.39
CA THR A 392 8.77 -14.76 -12.81
C THR A 392 9.80 -14.71 -11.70
N PHE A 393 11.06 -15.02 -12.03
CA PHE A 393 12.20 -14.90 -11.13
C PHE A 393 13.26 -13.97 -11.72
N GLU A 394 13.70 -12.98 -10.93
CA GLU A 394 14.73 -12.03 -11.32
C GLU A 394 15.86 -11.96 -10.31
N LEU A 395 17.10 -11.95 -10.80
CA LEU A 395 18.29 -11.68 -9.99
C LEU A 395 18.86 -10.32 -10.38
N LYS A 396 18.61 -9.32 -9.55
CA LYS A 396 19.14 -7.96 -9.64
C LYS A 396 20.54 -7.89 -9.00
N GLY A 397 21.40 -7.01 -9.52
CA GLY A 397 22.80 -6.92 -9.09
C GLY A 397 23.80 -6.50 -10.18
N GLY A 398 23.33 -6.30 -11.41
CA GLY A 398 24.16 -5.92 -12.56
C GLY A 398 25.14 -7.02 -12.95
N ASP A 399 26.27 -6.64 -13.56
CA ASP A 399 27.31 -7.58 -14.02
C ASP A 399 27.94 -8.39 -12.86
N GLU A 400 27.81 -7.90 -11.62
CA GLU A 400 28.38 -8.53 -10.42
C GLU A 400 27.57 -9.72 -9.89
N SER A 401 26.44 -10.12 -10.50
CA SER A 401 25.64 -11.29 -10.08
C SER A 401 25.75 -12.50 -11.00
N THR A 402 26.67 -12.49 -11.96
CA THR A 402 26.78 -13.51 -13.02
C THR A 402 27.02 -14.93 -12.47
N ARG A 403 27.85 -15.10 -11.44
CA ARG A 403 28.15 -16.44 -10.89
C ARG A 403 26.98 -16.96 -10.06
N LEU A 404 26.35 -16.08 -9.30
CA LEU A 404 25.16 -16.42 -8.54
C LEU A 404 24.01 -16.80 -9.46
N LYS A 405 23.80 -16.05 -10.56
CA LYS A 405 22.81 -16.38 -11.59
C LYS A 405 23.02 -17.78 -12.13
N ALA A 406 24.24 -18.09 -12.59
CA ALA A 406 24.58 -19.42 -13.08
C ALA A 406 24.35 -20.54 -12.04
N LEU A 407 24.55 -20.26 -10.75
CA LEU A 407 24.25 -21.20 -9.68
C LEU A 407 22.75 -21.39 -9.45
N PHE A 408 21.95 -20.32 -9.54
CA PHE A 408 20.49 -20.42 -9.48
C PHE A 408 19.96 -21.22 -10.66
N ASP A 409 20.33 -20.85 -11.88
CA ASP A 409 19.87 -21.52 -13.11
C ASP A 409 20.18 -23.02 -13.06
N ALA A 410 21.41 -23.40 -12.72
CA ALA A 410 21.82 -24.80 -12.63
C ALA A 410 21.10 -25.61 -11.53
N GLU A 411 20.65 -24.98 -10.45
CA GLU A 411 19.91 -25.66 -9.39
C GLU A 411 18.39 -25.68 -9.67
N ILE A 412 17.84 -24.64 -10.32
CA ILE A 412 16.47 -24.62 -10.81
C ILE A 412 16.28 -25.74 -11.84
N GLU A 413 17.18 -25.86 -12.83
CA GLU A 413 17.15 -26.94 -13.83
C GLU A 413 17.14 -28.33 -13.18
N LYS A 414 17.91 -28.53 -12.10
CA LYS A 414 17.92 -29.82 -11.36
C LYS A 414 16.60 -30.09 -10.68
N ILE A 415 15.97 -29.09 -10.06
CA ILE A 415 14.67 -29.23 -9.40
C ILE A 415 13.60 -29.58 -10.45
N GLU A 416 13.62 -28.90 -11.59
CA GLU A 416 12.67 -29.13 -12.70
C GLU A 416 12.85 -30.51 -13.34
N ALA A 417 14.09 -30.93 -13.61
CA ALA A 417 14.39 -32.28 -14.10
C ALA A 417 13.90 -33.36 -13.13
N GLY A 418 14.05 -33.12 -11.81
CA GLY A 418 13.52 -34.01 -10.78
C GLY A 418 11.98 -34.08 -10.74
N ARG A 419 11.28 -32.99 -11.06
CA ARG A 419 9.81 -32.94 -11.13
C ARG A 419 9.27 -33.74 -12.32
N GLY A 420 9.94 -33.67 -13.48
CA GLY A 420 9.58 -34.43 -14.68
C GLY A 420 9.79 -35.94 -14.52
N GLN A 421 10.73 -36.36 -13.69
CA GLN A 421 11.02 -37.77 -13.42
C GLN A 421 10.12 -38.40 -12.33
N LYS A 422 9.00 -37.77 -11.95
CA LYS A 422 8.02 -38.39 -11.03
C LYS A 422 7.71 -39.81 -11.52
N ALA A 423 8.27 -40.78 -10.80
CA ALA A 423 8.31 -42.17 -11.20
C ALA A 423 6.89 -42.63 -11.56
N PRO A 424 6.71 -43.42 -12.65
CA PRO A 424 5.41 -43.96 -12.98
C PRO A 424 4.88 -44.62 -11.73
N LYS A 425 3.75 -44.10 -11.19
CA LYS A 425 3.10 -44.62 -9.99
C LYS A 425 3.08 -46.14 -10.15
N LYS A 426 3.96 -46.85 -9.43
CA LYS A 426 3.94 -48.31 -9.41
C LYS A 426 2.59 -48.63 -8.79
N ARG A 427 1.59 -48.88 -9.65
CA ARG A 427 0.26 -49.35 -9.29
C ARG A 427 0.51 -50.48 -8.31
N ALA A 428 0.21 -50.25 -7.03
CA ALA A 428 0.30 -51.26 -6.01
C ALA A 428 -0.46 -52.47 -6.54
N LYS A 429 0.27 -53.52 -6.91
CA LYS A 429 -0.29 -54.76 -7.41
C LYS A 429 -1.01 -55.33 -6.19
N LYS A 430 -2.33 -55.14 -6.15
CA LYS A 430 -3.26 -55.66 -5.16
C LYS A 430 -2.89 -57.12 -4.92
N LEU A 431 -2.19 -57.41 -3.81
CA LEU A 431 -1.96 -58.77 -3.36
C LEU A 431 -3.35 -59.34 -3.08
N LYS A 432 -3.85 -60.18 -3.99
CA LYS A 432 -5.02 -61.00 -3.73
C LYS A 432 -4.71 -61.86 -2.52
N GLY A 433 -5.51 -61.69 -1.47
CA GLY A 433 -5.46 -62.48 -0.26
C GLY A 433 -5.53 -63.97 -0.60
N LYS A 434 -4.56 -64.72 -0.06
CA LYS A 434 -4.61 -66.17 0.00
C LYS A 434 -5.42 -66.50 1.25
N ALA A 435 -6.60 -67.06 1.04
CA ALA A 435 -7.41 -67.64 2.09
C ALA A 435 -6.63 -68.77 2.78
N THR A 436 -6.56 -68.73 4.11
CA THR A 436 -6.27 -69.90 4.93
C THR A 436 -7.33 -70.00 6.01
N SER A 437 -8.24 -70.94 5.76
CA SER A 437 -9.14 -71.59 6.70
C SER A 437 -8.40 -72.45 7.72
N LYS A 438 -9.08 -72.73 8.85
CA LYS A 438 -8.84 -73.71 9.95
C LYS A 438 -8.28 -73.08 11.23
N SER A 439 -8.76 -73.40 12.43
CA SER A 439 -9.86 -74.28 12.88
C SER A 439 -10.21 -73.89 14.32
N ALA A 440 -11.47 -74.14 14.69
CA ALA A 440 -12.00 -74.06 16.04
C ALA A 440 -11.33 -75.08 16.99
N VAL A 441 -11.09 -74.68 18.25
CA VAL A 441 -11.03 -75.57 19.42
C VAL A 441 -11.63 -74.85 20.63
N THR A 442 -12.84 -75.32 20.96
CA THR A 442 -13.45 -75.64 22.25
C THR A 442 -13.05 -74.94 23.56
N VAL A 443 -14.11 -74.44 24.20
CA VAL A 443 -14.35 -74.16 25.63
C VAL A 443 -13.96 -75.33 26.54
N VAL A 444 -13.31 -75.03 27.68
CA VAL A 444 -13.50 -75.72 28.97
C VAL A 444 -13.40 -74.66 30.08
N ASP A 445 -14.45 -74.59 30.89
CA ASP A 445 -14.54 -73.86 32.16
C ASP A 445 -13.65 -74.49 33.25
N ASP A 446 -13.06 -73.65 34.09
CA ASP A 446 -13.14 -73.71 35.57
C ASP A 446 -12.72 -72.36 36.19
#